data_AF-A0A0A9YF58-F1
#
_entry.id   AF-A0A0A9YF58-F1
#
_cell.length_a   1.000
_cell.length_b   1.000
_cell.length_c   1.000
_cell.angle_alpha   90.00
_cell.angle_beta   90.00
_cell.angle_gamma   90.00
#
_symmetry.space_group_name_H-M   'P 1'
#
loop_
_entity.id
_entity.type
_entity.pdbx_description
1 polymer ?
#
loop_
_entity_poly.entity_id
_entity_poly.type
_entity_poly.pdbx_seq_one_letter_code
_entity_poly.pdbx_strand_id
1 'polypeptide(L)'
;MILHDAIPTQHQQVPSKPWPIPDVILCLGAFGGRFDQEMNNIYTLYTVGTLLRPRVVLMGLQNLVELINPGVGVLLPSSTYQSAPYYCGLLPISNPVRCTSVGFTWNLGSQGEQDALLTTVQEHCGRTLHNDTTTGTETGSASHPEMGDTSAFAGTVMEFTGLISTNNISNPVRIHETLANALLVRCDRPLLYTSCISDTRAESSTSTCH
;
A
#
# COMPACT_ATOMS: atom_id res chain seq x y z
N MET A 1 53.11 16.74 -4.80
CA MET A 1 52.54 16.74 -6.16
C MET A 1 51.10 16.25 -6.04
N ILE A 2 50.16 17.16 -5.83
CA ILE A 2 48.73 16.84 -5.71
C ILE A 2 48.11 17.16 -7.07
N LEU A 3 47.54 16.16 -7.74
CA LEU A 3 46.75 16.38 -8.95
C LEU A 3 45.51 17.19 -8.58
N HIS A 4 45.46 18.44 -9.06
CA HIS A 4 44.21 19.17 -9.23
C HIS A 4 43.61 18.72 -10.56
N ASP A 5 42.90 17.59 -10.56
CA ASP A 5 41.98 17.29 -11.67
C ASP A 5 40.76 18.20 -11.52
N ALA A 6 40.65 19.11 -12.47
CA ALA A 6 39.53 20.03 -12.62
C ALA A 6 38.24 19.22 -12.85
N ILE A 7 37.33 19.26 -11.87
CA ILE A 7 35.94 18.87 -12.07
C ILE A 7 35.33 19.93 -12.99
N PRO A 8 34.86 19.60 -14.22
CA PRO A 8 34.23 20.58 -15.08
C PRO A 8 32.93 21.04 -14.40
N THR A 9 32.86 22.32 -14.06
CA THR A 9 31.67 22.97 -13.54
C THR A 9 30.67 23.14 -14.68
N GLN A 10 30.00 22.06 -15.05
CA GLN A 10 28.81 22.12 -15.88
C GLN A 10 27.74 22.80 -15.00
N HIS A 11 27.42 24.06 -15.30
CA HIS A 11 26.21 24.70 -14.80
C HIS A 11 25.01 23.92 -15.36
N GLN A 12 24.61 22.87 -14.64
CA GLN A 12 23.41 22.11 -14.97
C GLN A 12 22.24 23.07 -14.75
N GLN A 13 21.66 23.53 -15.86
CA GLN A 13 20.46 24.35 -15.84
C GLN A 13 19.40 23.62 -15.04
N VAL A 14 19.03 24.17 -13.88
CA VAL A 14 17.91 23.65 -13.09
C VAL A 14 16.66 23.84 -13.96
N PRO A 15 15.90 22.77 -14.26
CA PRO A 15 14.73 22.89 -15.10
C PRO A 15 13.76 23.92 -14.50
N SER A 16 13.31 24.87 -15.32
CA SER A 16 12.43 25.98 -14.92
C SER A 16 11.00 25.55 -14.55
N LYS A 17 10.68 24.28 -14.78
CA LYS A 17 9.41 23.66 -14.42
C LYS A 17 9.65 22.73 -13.22
N PRO A 18 8.83 22.82 -12.15
CA PRO A 18 8.92 21.87 -11.05
C PRO A 18 8.78 20.44 -11.60
N TRP A 19 9.56 19.51 -11.06
CA TRP A 19 9.47 18.11 -11.44
C TRP A 19 8.04 17.61 -11.18
N PRO A 20 7.45 16.85 -12.11
CA PRO A 20 6.15 16.25 -11.86
C PRO A 20 6.23 15.36 -10.64
N ILE A 21 5.18 15.38 -9.81
CA ILE A 21 5.07 14.46 -8.67
C ILE A 21 4.94 13.05 -9.27
N PRO A 22 5.79 12.09 -8.89
CA PRO A 22 5.71 10.73 -9.41
C PRO A 22 4.46 10.01 -8.90
N ASP A 23 3.89 9.10 -9.70
CA ASP A 23 2.75 8.29 -9.29
C ASP A 23 3.12 7.31 -8.17
N VAL A 24 4.32 6.74 -8.24
CA VAL A 24 4.85 5.75 -7.29
C VAL A 24 6.28 6.10 -6.90
N ILE A 25 6.57 6.04 -5.60
CA ILE A 25 7.91 6.14 -5.03
C ILE A 25 8.25 4.82 -4.36
N LEU A 26 9.28 4.13 -4.84
CA LEU A 26 9.78 2.90 -4.24
C LEU A 26 11.08 3.18 -3.48
N CYS A 27 11.08 2.91 -2.17
CA CYS A 27 12.25 3.09 -1.30
C CYS A 27 12.81 1.72 -0.91
N LEU A 28 14.01 1.40 -1.42
CA LEU A 28 14.71 0.14 -1.15
C LEU A 28 15.62 0.26 0.07
N GLY A 29 15.78 -0.84 0.82
CA GLY A 29 16.62 -0.85 2.02
C GLY A 29 16.02 -0.06 3.18
N ALA A 30 14.69 0.08 3.20
CA ALA A 30 13.99 0.87 4.22
C ALA A 30 13.98 0.21 5.61
N PHE A 31 14.32 -1.08 5.69
CA PHE A 31 14.29 -1.90 6.90
C PHE A 31 15.51 -2.85 6.96
N GLY A 32 15.80 -3.37 8.15
CA GLY A 32 16.92 -4.28 8.43
C GLY A 32 18.12 -3.59 9.11
N GLY A 33 17.93 -2.40 9.68
CA GLY A 33 19.00 -1.56 10.19
C GLY A 33 18.76 -1.07 11.62
N ARG A 34 19.10 0.19 11.87
CA ARG A 34 18.81 0.81 13.17
C ARG A 34 17.31 1.10 13.29
N PHE A 35 16.73 0.70 14.41
CA PHE A 35 15.30 0.89 14.68
C PHE A 35 14.82 2.35 14.53
N ASP A 36 15.60 3.33 14.99
CA ASP A 36 15.23 4.75 14.87
C ASP A 36 15.16 5.23 13.42
N GLN A 37 16.00 4.67 12.53
CA GLN A 37 15.95 4.97 11.10
C GLN A 37 14.72 4.37 10.44
N GLU A 38 14.33 3.15 10.83
CA GLU A 38 13.12 2.50 10.34
C GLU A 38 11.87 3.29 10.75
N MET A 39 11.82 3.74 12.00
CA MET A 39 10.74 4.61 12.47
C MET A 39 10.73 5.97 11.76
N ASN A 40 11.90 6.54 11.45
CA ASN A 40 11.98 7.75 10.63
C ASN A 40 11.51 7.52 9.19
N ASN A 41 11.77 6.35 8.60
CA ASN A 41 11.25 5.97 7.29
C ASN A 41 9.72 5.88 7.33
N ILE A 42 9.14 5.28 8.36
CA ILE A 42 7.68 5.23 8.58
C ILE A 42 7.09 6.64 8.71
N TYR A 43 7.73 7.52 9.49
CA TYR A 43 7.31 8.91 9.64
C TYR A 43 7.35 9.67 8.30
N THR A 44 8.41 9.45 7.50
CA THR A 44 8.58 10.05 6.18
C THR A 44 7.52 9.55 5.21
N LEU A 45 7.24 8.24 5.21
CA LEU A 45 6.15 7.62 4.46
C LEU A 45 4.80 8.29 4.80
N TYR A 46 4.48 8.43 6.09
CA TYR A 46 3.25 9.09 6.52
C TYR A 46 3.18 10.54 6.03
N THR A 47 4.26 11.30 6.21
CA THR A 47 4.32 12.72 5.85
C THR A 47 4.19 12.93 4.34
N VAL A 48 4.95 12.19 3.54
CA VAL A 48 4.94 12.30 2.07
C VAL A 48 3.62 11.78 1.49
N GLY A 49 3.16 10.62 1.96
CA GLY A 49 1.93 9.98 1.49
C GLY A 49 0.67 10.81 1.79
N THR A 50 0.66 11.58 2.88
CA THR A 50 -0.45 12.47 3.21
C THR A 50 -0.37 13.83 2.50
N LEU A 51 0.82 14.44 2.42
CA LEU A 51 0.99 15.79 1.87
C LEU A 51 1.01 15.83 0.35
N LEU A 52 1.79 14.95 -0.27
CA LEU A 52 2.01 14.94 -1.72
C LEU A 52 1.13 13.91 -2.44
N ARG A 53 0.60 12.94 -1.68
CA ARG A 53 -0.23 11.81 -2.16
C ARG A 53 0.36 10.92 -3.28
N PRO A 54 1.69 10.79 -3.51
CA PRO A 54 2.18 9.68 -4.32
C PRO A 54 1.95 8.37 -3.57
N ARG A 55 1.87 7.25 -4.29
CA ARG A 55 1.94 5.93 -3.66
C ARG A 55 3.39 5.69 -3.25
N VAL A 56 3.68 5.70 -1.95
CA VAL A 56 5.03 5.43 -1.44
C VAL A 56 5.07 4.02 -0.86
N VAL A 57 6.04 3.22 -1.32
CA VAL A 57 6.26 1.85 -0.89
C VAL A 57 7.67 1.73 -0.31
N LEU A 58 7.75 1.42 0.98
CA LEU A 58 8.99 1.09 1.67
C LEU A 58 9.22 -0.42 1.53
N MET A 59 10.40 -0.81 1.08
CA MET A 59 10.76 -2.21 0.85
C MET A 59 12.08 -2.54 1.55
N GLY A 60 12.06 -3.58 2.38
CA GLY A 60 13.26 -4.25 2.87
C GLY A 60 13.45 -5.60 2.18
N LEU A 61 14.29 -6.45 2.74
CA LEU A 61 14.60 -7.76 2.16
C LEU A 61 13.38 -8.70 2.12
N GLN A 62 12.57 -8.68 3.17
CA GLN A 62 11.43 -9.59 3.35
C GLN A 62 10.16 -8.85 3.78
N ASN A 63 10.13 -7.53 3.71
CA ASN A 63 8.99 -6.73 4.15
C ASN A 63 8.68 -5.60 3.18
N LEU A 64 7.39 -5.27 3.13
CA LEU A 64 6.85 -4.16 2.39
C LEU A 64 5.91 -3.39 3.31
N VAL A 65 6.01 -2.07 3.26
CA VAL A 65 5.13 -1.15 3.98
C VAL A 65 4.66 -0.06 3.04
N GLU A 66 3.36 0.17 2.98
CA GLU A 66 2.77 1.30 2.23
C GLU A 66 1.66 1.97 3.04
N LEU A 67 1.35 3.21 2.68
CA LEU A 67 0.29 3.99 3.32
C LEU A 67 -1.01 3.86 2.51
N ILE A 68 -2.07 3.35 3.15
CA ILE A 68 -3.43 3.41 2.63
C ILE A 68 -3.99 4.79 2.98
N ASN A 69 -4.33 5.57 1.97
CA ASN A 69 -5.00 6.86 2.15
C ASN A 69 -6.47 6.68 2.56
N PRO A 70 -7.08 7.66 3.24
CA PRO A 70 -8.50 7.62 3.57
C PRO A 70 -9.38 7.33 2.35
N GLY A 71 -10.40 6.50 2.53
CA GLY A 71 -11.24 5.98 1.47
C GLY A 71 -11.10 4.47 1.31
N VAL A 72 -11.30 3.98 0.09
CA VAL A 72 -11.19 2.55 -0.27
C VAL A 72 -9.84 2.29 -0.94
N GLY A 73 -9.04 1.42 -0.32
CA GLY A 73 -7.81 0.88 -0.87
C GLY A 73 -8.00 -0.54 -1.38
N VAL A 74 -7.41 -0.81 -2.55
CA VAL A 74 -7.31 -2.15 -3.14
C VAL A 74 -5.84 -2.55 -3.14
N LEU A 75 -5.50 -3.57 -2.36
CA LEU A 75 -4.15 -4.10 -2.26
C LEU A 75 -4.08 -5.39 -3.06
N LEU A 76 -3.02 -5.55 -3.85
CA LEU A 76 -2.78 -6.74 -4.66
C LEU A 76 -1.54 -7.44 -4.13
N PRO A 77 -1.70 -8.43 -3.23
CA PRO A 77 -0.61 -9.30 -2.84
C PRO A 77 0.03 -9.90 -4.10
N SER A 78 1.35 -9.93 -4.14
CA SER A 78 2.07 -10.47 -5.30
C SER A 78 1.61 -11.91 -5.57
N SER A 79 1.03 -12.12 -6.75
CA SER A 79 0.52 -13.41 -7.21
C SER A 79 1.63 -14.43 -7.47
N THR A 80 2.90 -14.05 -7.36
CA THR A 80 4.05 -14.92 -7.64
C THR A 80 4.43 -15.81 -6.45
N TYR A 81 3.97 -15.50 -5.24
CA TYR A 81 4.35 -16.21 -4.00
C TYR A 81 3.23 -17.11 -3.45
N GLN A 82 2.50 -17.80 -4.33
CA GLN A 82 1.32 -18.62 -4.02
C GLN A 82 1.54 -19.79 -3.04
N SER A 83 2.79 -20.12 -2.72
CA SER A 83 3.14 -21.32 -1.94
C SER A 83 3.25 -21.12 -0.42
N ALA A 84 3.14 -19.90 0.10
CA ALA A 84 3.20 -19.64 1.55
C ALA A 84 2.07 -18.68 2.01
N PRO A 85 1.59 -18.77 3.26
CA PRO A 85 0.66 -17.79 3.81
C PRO A 85 1.33 -16.41 3.80
N TYR A 86 0.70 -15.47 3.12
CA TYR A 86 1.21 -14.10 3.02
C TYR A 86 0.82 -13.33 4.28
N TYR A 87 1.76 -13.23 5.21
CA TYR A 87 1.60 -12.48 6.44
C TYR A 87 1.46 -11.00 6.15
N CYS A 88 0.46 -10.38 6.75
CA CYS A 88 0.18 -8.97 6.56
C CYS A 88 -0.41 -8.34 7.80
N GLY A 89 -0.55 -7.01 7.76
CA GLY A 89 -1.13 -6.29 8.85
C GLY A 89 -1.53 -4.87 8.52
N LEU A 90 -2.36 -4.31 9.41
CA LEU A 90 -2.87 -2.96 9.37
C LEU A 90 -2.52 -2.25 10.68
N LEU A 91 -1.82 -1.11 10.60
CA LEU A 91 -1.36 -0.37 11.77
C LEU A 91 -1.80 1.11 11.77
N PRO A 92 -2.53 1.56 12.81
CA PRO A 92 -2.87 2.96 13.03
C PRO A 92 -1.71 3.71 13.73
N ILE A 93 -0.68 4.13 12.99
CA ILE A 93 0.52 4.75 13.61
C ILE A 93 0.29 6.19 14.09
N SER A 94 -0.52 6.97 13.39
CA SER A 94 -0.63 8.42 13.67
C SER A 94 -1.76 8.78 14.63
N ASN A 95 -2.89 8.09 14.52
CA ASN A 95 -4.15 8.38 15.17
C ASN A 95 -5.01 7.12 15.17
N PRO A 96 -6.03 7.03 16.03
CA PRO A 96 -7.11 6.08 15.87
C PRO A 96 -7.67 6.08 14.43
N VAL A 97 -7.84 4.90 13.86
CA VAL A 97 -8.39 4.70 12.51
C VAL A 97 -9.62 3.83 12.60
N ARG A 98 -10.72 4.29 12.02
CA ARG A 98 -11.88 3.44 11.78
C ARG A 98 -11.70 2.73 10.46
N CYS A 99 -11.91 1.40 10.43
CA CYS A 99 -11.73 0.64 9.22
C CYS A 99 -12.62 -0.61 9.09
N THR A 100 -12.79 -1.04 7.85
CA THR A 100 -13.41 -2.30 7.45
C THR A 100 -12.47 -2.97 6.46
N SER A 101 -12.31 -4.29 6.55
CA SER A 101 -11.44 -5.02 5.62
C SER A 101 -12.09 -6.29 5.08
N VAL A 102 -11.70 -6.67 3.85
CA VAL A 102 -12.11 -7.91 3.19
C VAL A 102 -10.88 -8.56 2.57
N GLY A 103 -10.83 -9.88 2.58
CA GLY A 103 -9.71 -10.63 2.03
C GLY A 103 -8.60 -10.90 3.03
N PHE A 104 -8.82 -10.65 4.32
CA PHE A 104 -7.92 -11.04 5.40
C PHE A 104 -8.52 -12.24 6.14
N THR A 105 -7.68 -13.09 6.75
CA THR A 105 -8.16 -14.19 7.61
C THR A 105 -8.95 -13.62 8.80
N TRP A 106 -8.47 -12.51 9.36
CA TRP A 106 -9.19 -11.76 10.40
C TRP A 106 -9.61 -10.41 9.82
N ASN A 107 -10.78 -10.36 9.19
CA ASN A 107 -11.38 -9.13 8.68
C ASN A 107 -11.81 -8.20 9.83
N LEU A 108 -11.83 -6.90 9.53
CA LEU A 108 -12.28 -5.83 10.41
C LEU A 108 -13.66 -5.33 9.96
N GLY A 109 -14.47 -4.85 10.90
CA GLY A 109 -15.86 -4.47 10.67
C GLY A 109 -16.82 -5.66 10.75
N SER A 110 -18.11 -5.35 10.86
CA SER A 110 -19.20 -6.32 10.84
C SER A 110 -19.36 -6.97 9.46
N GLN A 111 -20.02 -8.13 9.40
CA GLN A 111 -20.28 -8.81 8.13
C GLN A 111 -20.99 -7.91 7.10
N GLY A 112 -22.00 -7.14 7.53
CA GLY A 112 -22.71 -6.24 6.63
C GLY A 112 -21.84 -5.12 6.05
N GLU A 113 -20.83 -4.65 6.79
CA GLU A 113 -19.88 -3.66 6.28
C GLU A 113 -18.88 -4.27 5.30
N GLN A 114 -18.44 -5.51 5.57
CA GLN A 114 -17.58 -6.28 4.67
C GLN A 114 -18.27 -6.54 3.34
N ASP A 115 -19.54 -6.97 3.38
CA ASP A 115 -20.35 -7.20 2.19
C ASP A 115 -20.54 -5.91 1.39
N ALA A 116 -20.89 -4.80 2.07
CA ALA A 116 -21.05 -3.49 1.43
C ALA A 116 -19.75 -3.00 0.76
N LEU A 117 -18.59 -3.20 1.39
CA LEU A 117 -17.29 -2.85 0.82
C LEU A 117 -17.01 -3.68 -0.44
N LEU A 118 -17.22 -4.99 -0.40
CA LEU A 118 -17.01 -5.87 -1.53
C LEU A 118 -17.91 -5.49 -2.72
N THR A 119 -19.21 -5.28 -2.48
CA THR A 119 -20.16 -4.85 -3.52
C THR A 119 -19.76 -3.52 -4.14
N THR A 120 -19.39 -2.53 -3.32
CA THR A 120 -18.97 -1.20 -3.81
C THR A 120 -17.80 -1.32 -4.79
N VAL A 121 -16.80 -2.13 -4.45
CA VAL A 121 -15.61 -2.31 -5.30
C VAL A 121 -15.95 -3.11 -6.56
N GLN A 122 -16.76 -4.16 -6.45
CA GLN A 122 -17.21 -4.95 -7.61
C GLN A 122 -17.98 -4.10 -8.62
N GLU A 123 -18.92 -3.28 -8.15
CA GLU A 123 -19.67 -2.36 -9.00
C GLU A 123 -18.75 -1.34 -9.68
N HIS A 124 -17.79 -0.78 -8.94
CA HIS A 124 -16.84 0.18 -9.49
C HIS A 124 -15.97 -0.46 -10.59
N CYS A 125 -15.39 -1.64 -10.33
CA CYS A 125 -14.60 -2.37 -11.33
C CYS A 125 -15.44 -2.74 -12.57
N GLY A 126 -16.70 -3.17 -12.38
CA GLY A 126 -17.60 -3.48 -13.50
C GLY A 126 -17.94 -2.26 -14.37
N ARG A 127 -18.10 -1.07 -13.77
CA ARG A 127 -18.35 0.18 -14.51
C ARG A 127 -17.13 0.63 -15.32
N THR A 128 -15.93 0.56 -14.75
CA THR A 128 -14.70 0.95 -15.45
C THR A 128 -14.47 0.12 -16.71
N LEU A 129 -14.67 -1.21 -16.63
CA LEU A 129 -14.48 -2.11 -17.78
C LEU A 129 -15.55 -1.94 -18.88
N HIS A 130 -16.78 -1.58 -18.51
CA HIS A 130 -17.84 -1.29 -19.48
C HIS A 130 -17.53 -0.04 -20.31
N ASN A 131 -16.94 0.97 -19.66
CA ASN A 131 -16.55 2.22 -20.32
C ASN A 131 -15.32 2.04 -21.22
N ASP A 132 -14.38 1.17 -20.87
CA ASP A 132 -13.21 0.87 -21.74
C ASP A 132 -13.57 0.12 -23.04
N THR A 133 -14.73 -0.55 -23.09
CA THR A 133 -15.20 -1.27 -24.28
C THR A 133 -15.96 -0.37 -25.25
N THR A 134 -16.39 0.82 -24.81
CA THR A 134 -17.23 1.73 -25.59
C THR A 134 -16.56 3.10 -25.64
N THR A 135 -15.97 3.43 -26.78
CA THR A 135 -15.34 4.72 -27.16
C THR A 135 -13.82 4.86 -26.92
N GLY A 136 -13.06 4.55 -27.98
CA GLY A 136 -11.80 5.24 -28.23
C GLY A 136 -12.11 6.63 -28.78
N THR A 137 -12.05 7.64 -27.91
CA THR A 137 -11.62 9.04 -28.13
C THR A 137 -12.07 9.85 -26.93
N GLU A 138 -11.12 10.21 -26.05
CA GLU A 138 -10.88 11.58 -25.59
C GLU A 138 -9.84 11.62 -24.47
N THR A 139 -8.99 12.63 -24.55
CA THR A 139 -7.96 13.01 -23.58
C THR A 139 -8.61 13.48 -22.28
N GLY A 140 -8.53 12.67 -21.22
CA GLY A 140 -8.97 13.03 -19.87
C GLY A 140 -7.85 12.73 -18.87
N SER A 141 -7.38 13.77 -18.19
CA SER A 141 -6.48 13.69 -17.03
C SER A 141 -6.98 12.65 -16.02
N ALA A 142 -6.09 11.80 -15.51
CA ALA A 142 -6.36 10.90 -14.40
C ALA A 142 -6.78 11.69 -13.15
N SER A 143 -8.07 12.00 -13.04
CA SER A 143 -8.67 12.56 -11.85
C SER A 143 -8.73 11.47 -10.80
N HIS A 144 -8.05 11.70 -9.68
CA HIS A 144 -8.32 11.00 -8.42
C HIS A 144 -9.84 10.92 -8.19
N PRO A 145 -10.36 9.78 -7.71
CA PRO A 145 -11.77 9.68 -7.40
C PRO A 145 -12.10 10.59 -6.21
N GLU A 146 -12.75 11.74 -6.46
CA GLU A 146 -13.60 12.36 -5.46
C GLU A 146 -14.91 11.57 -5.45
N MET A 147 -15.09 10.71 -4.45
CA MET A 147 -16.29 9.89 -4.32
C MET A 147 -16.76 9.84 -2.87
N GLY A 148 -17.93 10.47 -2.64
CA GLY A 148 -18.93 10.08 -1.66
C GLY A 148 -18.58 10.28 -0.19
N ASP A 149 -19.17 11.33 0.39
CA ASP A 149 -19.46 11.57 1.81
C ASP A 149 -18.72 10.65 2.81
N THR A 150 -17.81 11.23 3.59
CA THR A 150 -17.23 10.67 4.84
C THR A 150 -18.29 10.48 5.93
N SER A 151 -19.51 10.08 5.55
CA SER A 151 -20.54 9.64 6.46
C SER A 151 -20.00 8.46 7.27
N ALA A 152 -20.25 8.52 8.58
CA ALA A 152 -19.71 7.61 9.56
C ALA A 152 -20.11 6.16 9.25
N PHE A 153 -19.25 5.42 8.55
CA PHE A 153 -19.34 3.96 8.54
C PHE A 153 -18.98 3.46 9.94
N ALA A 154 -19.62 2.41 10.42
CA ALA A 154 -19.54 2.03 11.83
C ALA A 154 -18.24 1.29 12.20
N GLY A 155 -17.40 0.98 11.21
CA GLY A 155 -16.27 0.03 11.21
C GLY A 155 -15.40 -0.04 12.47
N THR A 156 -14.53 -1.04 12.52
CA THR A 156 -13.69 -1.29 13.68
C THR A 156 -12.69 -0.17 13.90
N VAL A 157 -12.67 0.39 15.11
CA VAL A 157 -11.66 1.37 15.52
C VAL A 157 -10.39 0.63 15.94
N MET A 158 -9.29 0.98 15.30
CA MET A 158 -7.94 0.53 15.64
C MET A 158 -7.17 1.69 16.25
N GLU A 159 -6.38 1.41 17.28
CA GLU A 159 -5.50 2.38 17.94
C GLU A 159 -4.19 1.70 18.28
N PHE A 160 -3.06 2.41 18.18
CA PHE A 160 -1.75 1.81 18.43
C PHE A 160 -1.61 1.22 19.84
N THR A 161 -2.30 1.83 20.82
CA THR A 161 -2.36 1.38 22.21
C THR A 161 -3.50 0.38 22.49
N GLY A 162 -4.32 0.07 21.49
CA GLY A 162 -5.49 -0.78 21.59
C GLY A 162 -5.46 -1.90 20.56
N LEU A 163 -6.48 -1.97 19.72
CA LEU A 163 -6.55 -2.96 18.66
C LEU A 163 -5.63 -2.57 17.49
N ILE A 164 -4.71 -3.47 17.16
CA ILE A 164 -3.91 -3.44 15.93
C ILE A 164 -4.05 -4.78 15.21
N SER A 165 -3.89 -4.81 13.88
CA SER A 165 -3.99 -6.04 13.08
C SER A 165 -2.59 -6.45 12.57
N THR A 166 -1.66 -6.83 13.45
CA THR A 166 -0.23 -7.02 13.09
C THR A 166 0.21 -8.46 12.84
N ASN A 167 -0.67 -9.43 12.97
CA ASN A 167 -0.40 -10.85 12.70
C ASN A 167 -1.53 -11.46 11.87
N ASN A 168 -1.88 -10.79 10.77
CA ASN A 168 -2.92 -11.24 9.87
C ASN A 168 -2.34 -12.10 8.75
N ILE A 169 -3.19 -12.88 8.11
CA ILE A 169 -2.84 -13.68 6.94
C ILE A 169 -3.76 -13.23 5.82
N SER A 170 -3.22 -13.05 4.62
CA SER A 170 -4.06 -12.74 3.47
C SER A 170 -4.91 -13.95 3.12
N ASN A 171 -6.20 -13.74 2.93
CA ASN A 171 -7.15 -14.68 2.35
C ASN A 171 -7.88 -13.97 1.20
N PRO A 172 -7.16 -13.63 0.11
CA PRO A 172 -7.62 -12.66 -0.87
C PRO A 172 -8.90 -13.09 -1.56
N VAL A 173 -9.73 -12.11 -1.90
CA VAL A 173 -11.00 -12.35 -2.59
C VAL A 173 -10.86 -12.06 -4.08
N ARG A 174 -11.63 -12.80 -4.88
CA ARG A 174 -11.79 -12.53 -6.31
C ARG A 174 -12.84 -11.45 -6.50
N ILE A 175 -12.44 -10.31 -7.05
CA ILE A 175 -13.34 -9.17 -7.30
C ILE A 175 -13.87 -9.22 -8.74
N HIS A 176 -12.99 -9.52 -9.69
CA HIS A 176 -13.28 -9.56 -11.12
C HIS A 176 -12.30 -10.52 -11.82
N GLU A 177 -12.53 -10.87 -13.09
CA GLU A 177 -11.64 -11.73 -13.90
C GLU A 177 -10.17 -11.29 -13.86
N THR A 178 -9.93 -9.98 -13.77
CA THR A 178 -8.60 -9.32 -13.77
C THR A 178 -8.04 -9.04 -12.36
N LEU A 179 -8.87 -9.08 -11.31
CA LEU A 179 -8.49 -8.83 -9.92
C LEU A 179 -8.77 -10.08 -9.09
N ALA A 180 -8.03 -11.14 -9.42
CA ALA A 180 -8.28 -12.48 -8.88
C ALA A 180 -7.87 -12.64 -7.41
N ASN A 181 -7.00 -11.77 -6.89
CA ASN A 181 -6.44 -11.87 -5.54
C ASN A 181 -6.30 -10.48 -4.91
N ALA A 182 -7.36 -9.92 -4.35
CA ALA A 182 -7.33 -8.59 -3.76
C ALA A 182 -7.65 -8.60 -2.26
N LEU A 183 -7.00 -7.68 -1.54
CA LEU A 183 -7.38 -7.28 -0.19
C LEU A 183 -8.03 -5.90 -0.28
N LEU A 184 -9.17 -5.74 0.38
CA LEU A 184 -9.90 -4.49 0.42
C LEU A 184 -9.82 -3.89 1.80
N VAL A 185 -9.60 -2.59 1.86
CA VAL A 185 -9.61 -1.85 3.12
C VAL A 185 -10.34 -0.54 2.89
N ARG A 186 -11.36 -0.26 3.69
CA ARG A 186 -11.94 1.07 3.83
C ARG A 186 -11.46 1.68 5.13
N CYS A 187 -10.93 2.89 5.11
CA CYS A 187 -10.48 3.61 6.30
C CYS A 187 -10.85 5.09 6.26
N ASP A 188 -11.10 5.71 7.42
CA ASP A 188 -11.40 7.15 7.53
C ASP A 188 -10.16 8.03 7.68
N ARG A 189 -9.01 7.42 7.98
CA ARG A 189 -7.72 8.05 8.21
C ARG A 189 -6.58 7.23 7.62
N PRO A 190 -5.41 7.85 7.37
CA PRO A 190 -4.29 7.13 6.78
C PRO A 190 -3.86 5.96 7.66
N LEU A 191 -3.68 4.81 7.04
CA LEU A 191 -3.45 3.53 7.70
C LEU A 191 -2.26 2.83 7.08
N LEU A 192 -1.33 2.31 7.88
CA LEU A 192 -0.22 1.54 7.32
C LEU A 192 -0.69 0.14 6.97
N TYR A 193 -0.33 -0.30 5.78
CA TYR A 193 -0.31 -1.69 5.39
C TYR A 193 1.10 -2.23 5.49
N THR A 194 1.26 -3.39 6.10
CA THR A 194 2.52 -4.12 6.17
C THR A 194 2.33 -5.51 5.61
N SER A 195 3.33 -6.04 4.92
CA SER A 195 3.31 -7.41 4.43
C SER A 195 4.70 -8.02 4.41
N CYS A 196 4.77 -9.33 4.63
CA CYS A 196 5.98 -10.11 4.39
C CYS A 196 6.10 -10.46 2.91
N ILE A 197 7.31 -10.34 2.37
CA ILE A 197 7.69 -10.90 1.07
C ILE A 197 8.32 -12.25 1.39
N SER A 198 7.51 -13.31 1.43
CA SER A 198 8.01 -14.65 1.73
C SER A 198 8.93 -15.14 0.61
N ASP A 199 10.20 -15.38 0.93
CA ASP A 199 11.14 -16.04 0.02
C ASP A 199 11.09 -17.54 0.25
N THR A 200 10.44 -18.27 -0.66
CA THR A 200 10.35 -19.74 -0.60
C THR A 200 11.70 -20.44 -0.82
N ARG A 201 12.79 -19.70 -1.08
CA ARG A 201 14.15 -20.25 -1.21
C ARG A 201 14.90 -20.41 0.11
N ALA A 202 14.42 -19.84 1.23
CA ALA A 202 15.16 -19.89 2.49
C ALA A 202 14.99 -21.22 3.27
N GLU A 203 13.88 -21.95 3.09
CA GLU A 203 13.63 -23.20 3.83
C GLU A 203 14.41 -24.42 3.30
N SER A 204 15.11 -24.32 2.16
CA SER A 204 15.95 -25.41 1.64
C SER A 204 17.41 -25.36 2.13
N SER A 205 17.75 -24.42 3.02
CA SER A 205 19.12 -24.22 3.50
C SER A 205 19.28 -24.30 5.02
N THR A 206 18.51 -25.16 5.70
CA THR A 206 19.01 -25.70 6.98
C THR A 206 20.09 -26.74 6.67
N SER A 207 21.34 -26.26 6.72
CA SER A 207 22.54 -27.07 6.67
C SER A 207 22.49 -28.19 7.69
N THR A 208 22.68 -29.42 7.21
CA THR A 208 23.33 -30.49 7.97
C THR A 208 24.66 -29.97 8.49
N CYS A 209 24.71 -29.60 9.77
CA CYS A 209 25.95 -29.52 10.52
C CYS A 209 26.16 -30.88 11.19
N HIS A 210 27.25 -31.53 10.80
CA HIS A 210 27.85 -32.70 11.44
C HIS A 210 28.25 -32.42 12.89
#